data_AF-A0A673JZ54-F1
#
_entry.id   AF-A0A673JZ54-F1
#
_cell.length_a   1.000
_cell.length_b   1.000
_cell.length_c   1.000
_cell.angle_alpha   90.00
_cell.angle_beta   90.00
_cell.angle_gamma   90.00
#
_symmetry.space_group_name_H-M   'P 1'
#
loop_
_entity.id
_entity.type
_entity.pdbx_description
1 polymer ?
#
loop_
_entity_poly.entity_id
_entity_poly.type
_entity_poly.pdbx_seq_one_letter_code
_entity_poly.pdbx_strand_id
1 'polypeptide(L)'
;MQSMRSFLRGLCRRKPLEPEGEVSTFRRCLTTLDLVALVVGSTLGAGVYVLSGEVARTLAGPSIIISFFIAALASVFAGLCYAEFGARVPKTGSAFLYSYVTVGEVWAFTTGWNLQLSYVIGTSSVARFIIYVNILVHIFSSFLKLFFLNLTSTINITTQYGVGGFFPFGFEGTLAGAATCFYAFVGFDCIATTGEEVKNPQKSIPVGIVVSLLICFLAYFGVSAALTLMMPYYRLSVQSPLPVAFAYIGWAAAKYVVAVGSLCALSTSLLGSMFPMPHVLFAMARDGLMFKSL
;
A
#
# COMPACT_ATOMS: atom_id res chain seq x y z
N MET A 1 -7.54 38.50 23.07
CA MET A 1 -8.57 37.52 22.60
C MET A 1 -8.85 37.57 21.10
N GLN A 2 -8.91 38.73 20.43
CA GLN A 2 -9.19 38.82 18.99
C GLN A 2 -8.09 38.21 18.10
N SER A 3 -6.80 38.42 18.43
CA SER A 3 -5.66 37.82 17.70
C SER A 3 -5.65 36.28 17.77
N MET A 4 -6.01 35.72 18.94
CA MET A 4 -6.13 34.26 19.11
C MET A 4 -7.34 33.70 18.35
N ARG A 5 -8.44 34.44 18.27
CA ARG A 5 -9.61 34.07 17.46
C ARG A 5 -9.33 34.17 15.97
N SER A 6 -8.57 35.16 15.49
CA SER A 6 -8.17 35.27 14.08
C SER A 6 -7.17 34.19 13.70
N PHE A 7 -6.23 33.84 14.58
CA PHE A 7 -5.29 32.73 14.39
C PHE A 7 -6.03 31.38 14.32
N LEU A 8 -6.93 31.08 15.28
CA LEU A 8 -7.77 29.89 15.25
C LEU A 8 -8.69 29.84 14.02
N ARG A 9 -9.20 30.99 13.58
CA ARG A 9 -10.03 31.09 12.37
C ARG A 9 -9.21 30.90 11.09
N GLY A 10 -7.92 31.25 11.09
CA GLY A 10 -6.97 30.91 10.04
C GLY A 10 -6.66 29.40 9.99
N LEU A 11 -6.41 28.77 11.14
CA LEU A 11 -6.13 27.33 11.24
C LEU A 11 -7.32 26.44 10.83
N CYS A 12 -8.55 26.90 11.05
CA CYS A 12 -9.77 26.21 10.66
C CYS A 12 -10.33 26.67 9.30
N ARG A 13 -9.56 27.43 8.52
CA ARG A 13 -9.99 27.88 7.20
C ARG A 13 -10.22 26.66 6.30
N ARG A 14 -11.38 26.60 5.66
CA ARG A 14 -11.72 25.58 4.66
C ARG A 14 -11.55 26.17 3.27
N LYS A 15 -11.12 25.33 2.32
CA LYS A 15 -11.02 25.76 0.93
C LYS A 15 -12.44 25.85 0.33
N PRO A 16 -12.88 27.04 -0.15
CA PRO A 16 -14.11 27.12 -0.92
C PRO A 16 -13.94 26.33 -2.22
N LEU A 17 -14.98 25.58 -2.61
CA LEU A 17 -14.98 24.89 -3.90
C LEU A 17 -15.03 25.96 -5.00
N GLU A 18 -13.94 26.15 -5.72
CA GLU A 18 -13.91 27.02 -6.91
C GLU A 18 -14.89 26.49 -7.97
N PRO A 19 -15.63 27.37 -8.67
CA PRO A 19 -16.66 26.95 -9.62
C PRO A 19 -16.10 26.05 -10.72
N GLU A 20 -16.93 25.14 -11.22
CA GLU A 20 -16.65 24.26 -12.35
C GLU A 20 -16.23 25.11 -13.58
N GLY A 21 -14.93 25.20 -13.86
CA GLY A 21 -14.44 26.05 -14.96
C GLY A 21 -12.98 26.49 -14.88
N GLU A 22 -12.30 26.31 -13.74
CA GLU A 22 -10.85 26.52 -13.71
C GLU A 22 -10.16 25.53 -14.66
N VAL A 23 -9.43 26.07 -15.65
CA VAL A 23 -8.72 25.29 -16.67
C VAL A 23 -7.69 24.43 -15.97
N SER A 24 -7.95 23.12 -15.86
CA SER A 24 -6.95 22.20 -15.32
C SER A 24 -5.72 22.24 -16.22
N THR A 25 -4.54 22.44 -15.64
CA THR A 25 -3.26 22.36 -16.38
C THR A 25 -3.08 20.99 -17.05
N PHE A 26 -3.72 19.96 -16.49
CA PHE A 26 -3.65 18.58 -16.95
C PHE A 26 -4.58 18.26 -18.13
N ARG A 27 -4.09 17.45 -19.07
CA ARG A 27 -4.92 16.88 -20.16
C ARG A 27 -5.69 15.67 -19.65
N ARG A 28 -6.98 15.60 -19.97
CA ARG A 28 -7.83 14.46 -19.65
C ARG A 28 -7.55 13.27 -20.58
N CYS A 29 -6.58 12.43 -20.23
CA CYS A 29 -6.18 11.27 -21.03
C CYS A 29 -6.57 9.93 -20.40
N LEU A 30 -6.69 9.83 -19.07
CA LEU A 30 -6.91 8.55 -18.39
C LEU A 30 -8.33 8.02 -18.55
N THR A 31 -8.41 6.72 -18.83
CA THR A 31 -9.64 5.93 -18.86
C THR A 31 -9.81 5.12 -17.57
N THR A 32 -11.00 4.53 -17.37
CA THR A 32 -11.27 3.63 -16.23
C THR A 32 -10.30 2.45 -16.16
N LEU A 33 -9.91 1.90 -17.30
CA LEU A 33 -8.98 0.77 -17.35
C LEU A 33 -7.58 1.19 -16.91
N ASP A 34 -7.14 2.37 -17.31
CA ASP A 34 -5.83 2.91 -16.91
C ASP A 34 -5.78 3.14 -15.39
N LEU A 35 -6.88 3.64 -14.80
CA LEU A 35 -7.02 3.82 -13.35
C LEU A 35 -6.97 2.49 -12.60
N VAL A 36 -7.69 1.48 -13.07
CA VAL A 36 -7.68 0.13 -12.48
C VAL A 36 -6.28 -0.48 -12.60
N ALA A 37 -5.65 -0.39 -13.78
CA ALA A 37 -4.31 -0.89 -14.01
C ALA A 37 -3.27 -0.20 -13.11
N LEU A 38 -3.41 1.11 -12.91
CA LEU A 38 -2.55 1.89 -12.02
C LEU A 38 -2.66 1.42 -10.56
N VAL A 39 -3.88 1.17 -10.05
CA VAL A 39 -4.05 0.64 -8.68
C VAL A 39 -3.59 -0.79 -8.58
N VAL A 40 -4.02 -1.67 -9.47
CA VAL A 40 -3.65 -3.09 -9.42
C VAL A 40 -2.13 -3.24 -9.52
N GLY A 41 -1.46 -2.47 -10.39
CA GLY A 41 0.00 -2.45 -10.51
C GLY A 41 0.73 -1.85 -9.32
N SER A 42 0.17 -0.82 -8.68
CA SER A 42 0.76 -0.20 -7.48
C SER A 42 0.58 -1.06 -6.22
N THR A 43 -0.59 -1.65 -6.05
CA THR A 43 -1.00 -2.37 -4.84
C THR A 43 -0.50 -3.82 -4.83
N LEU A 44 -0.68 -4.60 -5.90
CA LEU A 44 -0.34 -6.03 -5.90
C LEU A 44 1.14 -6.33 -5.68
N GLY A 45 2.06 -5.44 -6.09
CA GLY A 45 3.51 -5.67 -6.03
C GLY A 45 4.03 -6.10 -4.65
N ALA A 46 4.31 -5.16 -3.75
CA ALA A 46 4.91 -5.52 -2.46
C ALA A 46 3.98 -6.38 -1.59
N GLY A 47 2.66 -6.17 -1.66
CA GLY A 47 1.70 -6.90 -0.84
C GLY A 47 1.68 -8.41 -1.13
N VAL A 48 1.56 -8.80 -2.41
CA VAL A 48 1.35 -10.22 -2.76
C VAL A 48 2.67 -10.97 -2.62
N TYR A 49 3.76 -10.38 -3.10
CA TYR A 49 5.04 -11.08 -3.23
C TYR A 49 5.86 -11.11 -1.94
N VAL A 50 5.68 -10.15 -1.02
CA VAL A 50 6.49 -10.05 0.21
C VAL A 50 5.62 -10.18 1.45
N LEU A 51 4.62 -9.31 1.59
CA LEU A 51 3.84 -9.20 2.83
C LEU A 51 3.10 -10.50 3.16
N SER A 52 2.55 -11.16 2.15
CA SER A 52 1.80 -12.42 2.31
C SER A 52 2.65 -13.52 2.95
N GLY A 53 3.95 -13.60 2.63
CA GLY A 53 4.84 -14.60 3.23
C GLY A 53 5.29 -14.27 4.64
N GLU A 54 5.61 -13.00 4.89
CA GLU A 54 5.99 -12.55 6.23
C GLU A 54 4.85 -12.72 7.23
N VAL A 55 3.66 -12.21 6.90
CA VAL A 55 2.48 -12.31 7.78
C VAL A 55 2.08 -13.77 8.01
N ALA A 56 2.15 -14.62 6.98
CA ALA A 56 1.87 -16.04 7.14
C ALA A 56 2.87 -16.72 8.07
N ARG A 57 4.15 -16.33 8.02
CA ARG A 57 5.18 -16.98 8.85
C ARG A 57 5.18 -16.51 10.30
N THR A 58 4.99 -15.21 10.54
CA THR A 58 5.25 -14.59 11.85
C THR A 58 4.02 -14.22 12.65
N LEU A 59 2.86 -14.04 12.02
CA LEU A 59 1.65 -13.51 12.68
C LEU A 59 0.42 -14.39 12.56
N ALA A 60 0.06 -14.84 11.36
CA ALA A 60 -1.23 -15.47 11.11
C ALA A 60 -1.13 -16.99 10.87
N GLY A 61 -0.11 -17.47 10.15
CA GLY A 61 -0.12 -18.85 9.67
C GLY A 61 -1.16 -19.05 8.57
N PRO A 62 -1.83 -20.21 8.52
CA PRO A 62 -2.90 -20.49 7.55
C PRO A 62 -4.12 -19.56 7.69
N SER A 63 -4.35 -18.95 8.86
CA SER A 63 -5.44 -18.00 9.07
C SER A 63 -5.24 -16.65 8.37
N ILE A 64 -4.13 -16.44 7.66
CA ILE A 64 -3.88 -15.25 6.83
C ILE A 64 -5.02 -14.98 5.83
N ILE A 65 -5.73 -16.02 5.40
CA ILE A 65 -6.91 -15.92 4.52
C ILE A 65 -8.00 -15.07 5.20
N ILE A 66 -8.23 -15.29 6.50
CA ILE A 66 -9.18 -14.51 7.29
C ILE A 66 -8.63 -13.10 7.53
N SER A 67 -7.32 -12.95 7.77
CA SER A 67 -6.68 -11.63 7.90
C SER A 67 -6.90 -10.77 6.66
N PHE A 68 -6.70 -11.31 5.46
CA PHE A 68 -6.96 -10.60 4.21
C PHE A 68 -8.44 -10.30 3.98
N PHE A 69 -9.34 -11.18 4.40
CA PHE A 69 -10.77 -10.92 4.33
C PHE A 69 -11.21 -9.75 5.21
N ILE A 70 -10.74 -9.72 6.46
CA ILE A 70 -11.01 -8.60 7.40
C ILE A 70 -10.42 -7.30 6.86
N ALA A 71 -9.16 -7.34 6.40
CA ALA A 71 -8.50 -6.18 5.81
C ALA A 71 -9.27 -5.65 4.58
N ALA A 72 -9.69 -6.54 3.67
CA ALA A 72 -10.44 -6.17 2.49
C ALA A 72 -11.78 -5.52 2.82
N LEU A 73 -12.51 -6.05 3.81
CA LEU A 73 -13.78 -5.46 4.25
C LEU A 73 -13.59 -4.02 4.76
N ALA A 74 -12.55 -3.80 5.58
CA ALA A 74 -12.19 -2.46 6.04
C ALA A 74 -11.81 -1.53 4.88
N SER A 75 -11.03 -2.02 3.91
CA SER A 75 -10.63 -1.26 2.73
C SER A 75 -11.78 -0.97 1.78
N VAL A 76 -12.78 -1.83 1.67
CA VAL A 76 -14.00 -1.57 0.88
C VAL A 76 -14.80 -0.43 1.48
N PHE A 77 -15.02 -0.42 2.80
CA PHE A 77 -15.71 0.70 3.46
C PHE A 77 -14.95 2.01 3.28
N ALA A 78 -13.62 2.00 3.47
CA ALA A 78 -12.79 3.17 3.20
C ALA A 78 -12.87 3.61 1.72
N GLY A 79 -12.78 2.66 0.80
CA GLY A 79 -12.86 2.89 -0.65
C GLY A 79 -14.18 3.50 -1.09
N LEU A 80 -15.31 3.08 -0.50
CA LEU A 80 -16.62 3.67 -0.78
C LEU A 80 -16.70 5.13 -0.34
N CYS A 81 -16.14 5.47 0.83
CA CYS A 81 -16.06 6.87 1.25
C CYS A 81 -15.22 7.70 0.26
N TYR A 82 -14.07 7.18 -0.18
CA TYR A 82 -13.23 7.84 -1.19
C TYR A 82 -13.91 7.96 -2.55
N ALA A 83 -14.71 6.96 -2.94
CA ALA A 83 -15.50 6.99 -4.16
C ALA A 83 -16.55 8.10 -4.13
N GLU A 84 -17.25 8.29 -3.01
CA GLU A 84 -18.23 9.37 -2.85
C GLU A 84 -17.57 10.75 -2.93
N PHE A 85 -16.44 10.95 -2.25
CA PHE A 85 -15.70 12.23 -2.30
C PHE A 85 -15.10 12.49 -3.69
N GLY A 86 -14.52 11.47 -4.34
CA GLY A 86 -13.93 11.60 -5.67
C GLY A 86 -14.96 11.84 -6.78
N ALA A 87 -16.18 11.35 -6.62
CA ALA A 87 -17.28 11.67 -7.52
C ALA A 87 -17.74 13.14 -7.40
N ARG A 88 -17.71 13.69 -6.18
CA ARG A 88 -18.18 15.06 -5.90
C ARG A 88 -17.13 16.13 -6.15
N VAL A 89 -15.86 15.83 -5.88
CA VAL A 89 -14.75 16.79 -5.98
C VAL A 89 -13.63 16.18 -6.82
N PRO A 90 -13.77 16.16 -8.17
CA PRO A 90 -12.81 15.54 -9.08
C PRO A 90 -11.62 16.48 -9.34
N LYS A 91 -10.86 16.78 -8.28
CA LYS A 91 -9.71 17.68 -8.29
C LYS A 91 -8.48 16.96 -7.74
N THR A 92 -7.29 17.41 -8.12
CA THR A 92 -6.02 16.78 -7.73
C THR A 92 -5.75 17.00 -6.23
N GLY A 93 -5.41 15.92 -5.50
CA GLY A 93 -4.98 16.01 -4.09
C GLY A 93 -5.54 14.93 -3.14
N SER A 94 -6.47 14.07 -3.59
CA SER A 94 -6.98 12.92 -2.82
C SER A 94 -7.33 13.27 -1.37
N ALA A 95 -6.84 12.51 -0.38
CA ALA A 95 -7.13 12.67 1.04
C ALA A 95 -6.81 14.08 1.60
N PHE A 96 -5.73 14.72 1.11
CA PHE A 96 -5.36 16.08 1.51
C PHE A 96 -6.49 17.06 1.15
N LEU A 97 -6.95 17.01 -0.09
CA LEU A 97 -7.99 17.91 -0.58
C LEU A 97 -9.33 17.66 0.14
N TYR A 98 -9.71 16.40 0.34
CA TYR A 98 -10.95 16.04 1.03
C TYR A 98 -10.94 16.52 2.50
N SER A 99 -9.82 16.41 3.19
CA SER A 99 -9.63 16.93 4.55
C SER A 99 -9.67 18.47 4.56
N TYR A 100 -9.12 19.13 3.53
CA TYR A 100 -9.11 20.59 3.45
C TYR A 100 -10.49 21.20 3.23
N VAL A 101 -11.34 20.53 2.46
CA VAL A 101 -12.72 20.95 2.20
C VAL A 101 -13.62 20.67 3.41
N THR A 102 -13.41 19.54 4.13
CA THR A 102 -14.34 19.10 5.19
C THR A 102 -13.95 19.58 6.59
N VAL A 103 -12.67 19.52 6.98
CA VAL A 103 -12.23 19.75 8.36
C VAL A 103 -11.53 21.10 8.50
N GLY A 104 -10.62 21.42 7.59
CA GLY A 104 -9.89 22.69 7.55
C GLY A 104 -8.38 22.52 7.34
N GLU A 105 -7.67 23.64 7.33
CA GLU A 105 -6.27 23.75 6.89
C GLU A 105 -5.28 22.90 7.68
N VAL A 106 -5.34 22.91 9.02
CA VAL A 106 -4.37 22.16 9.86
C VAL A 106 -4.47 20.66 9.64
N TRP A 107 -5.69 20.12 9.62
CA TRP A 107 -5.91 18.70 9.41
C TRP A 107 -5.55 18.29 7.98
N ALA A 108 -5.81 19.16 7.00
CA ALA A 108 -5.33 18.95 5.64
C ALA A 108 -3.81 18.87 5.58
N PHE A 109 -3.09 19.82 6.19
CA PHE A 109 -1.64 19.82 6.23
C PHE A 109 -1.08 18.54 6.89
N THR A 110 -1.63 18.13 8.03
CA THR A 110 -1.25 16.88 8.69
C THR A 110 -1.52 15.66 7.82
N THR A 111 -2.69 15.59 7.17
CA THR A 111 -3.03 14.49 6.24
C THR A 111 -2.09 14.47 5.03
N GLY A 112 -1.79 15.62 4.43
CA GLY A 112 -0.88 15.73 3.29
C GLY A 112 0.53 15.26 3.61
N TRP A 113 1.08 15.67 4.75
CA TRP A 113 2.40 15.18 5.18
C TRP A 113 2.42 13.69 5.51
N ASN A 114 1.38 13.18 6.16
CA ASN A 114 1.25 11.74 6.43
C ASN A 114 1.17 10.94 5.12
N LEU A 115 0.43 11.42 4.14
CA LEU A 115 0.31 10.79 2.83
C LEU A 115 1.67 10.72 2.13
N GLN A 116 2.42 11.83 2.15
CA GLN A 116 3.76 11.88 1.56
C GLN A 116 4.73 10.90 2.24
N LEU A 117 4.72 10.85 3.57
CA LEU A 117 5.53 9.89 4.34
C LEU A 117 5.13 8.45 4.02
N SER A 118 3.83 8.17 3.83
CA SER A 118 3.35 6.83 3.49
C SER A 118 3.87 6.35 2.12
N TYR A 119 3.89 7.24 1.11
CA TYR A 119 4.47 6.92 -0.20
C TYR A 119 5.99 6.72 -0.13
N VAL A 120 6.71 7.49 0.71
CA VAL A 120 8.16 7.30 0.93
C VAL A 120 8.43 5.95 1.60
N ILE A 121 7.63 5.56 2.60
CA ILE A 121 7.76 4.25 3.25
C ILE A 121 7.43 3.12 2.27
N GLY A 122 6.42 3.29 1.42
CA GLY A 122 6.06 2.31 0.39
C GLY A 122 7.14 2.14 -0.67
N THR A 123 7.61 3.22 -1.26
CA THR A 123 8.73 3.19 -2.21
C THR A 123 9.99 2.60 -1.58
N SER A 124 10.31 2.93 -0.33
CA SER A 124 11.44 2.33 0.41
C SER A 124 11.27 0.83 0.63
N SER A 125 10.05 0.37 0.93
CA SER A 125 9.75 -1.05 1.15
C SER A 125 9.86 -1.87 -0.13
N VAL A 126 9.41 -1.32 -1.26
CA VAL A 126 9.57 -1.92 -2.59
C VAL A 126 11.04 -1.88 -3.03
N ALA A 127 11.75 -0.78 -2.78
CA ALA A 127 13.16 -0.61 -3.12
C ALA A 127 14.06 -1.60 -2.37
N ARG A 128 13.76 -1.92 -1.10
CA ARG A 128 14.45 -2.98 -0.36
C ARG A 128 14.48 -4.28 -1.16
N PHE A 129 13.39 -4.63 -1.86
CA PHE A 129 13.32 -5.84 -2.68
C PHE A 129 14.17 -5.76 -3.96
N ILE A 130 14.19 -4.61 -4.64
CA ILE A 130 15.08 -4.40 -5.81
C ILE A 130 16.56 -4.48 -5.37
N ILE A 131 16.85 -4.02 -4.15
CA ILE A 131 18.18 -4.05 -3.53
C ILE A 131 18.60 -5.49 -3.13
N TYR A 132 17.70 -6.48 -3.05
CA TYR A 132 18.05 -7.89 -2.80
C TYR A 132 18.62 -8.62 -4.03
N VAL A 133 18.64 -8.00 -5.22
CA VAL A 133 19.51 -8.46 -6.31
C VAL A 133 20.98 -8.18 -5.99
N ASN A 134 21.28 -7.25 -5.07
CA ASN A 134 22.64 -6.96 -4.64
C ASN A 134 22.96 -7.67 -3.31
N ILE A 135 23.45 -8.89 -3.48
CA ILE A 135 24.18 -9.76 -2.55
C ILE A 135 25.18 -9.04 -1.60
N LEU A 136 25.51 -7.77 -1.82
CA LEU A 136 26.54 -7.01 -1.09
C LEU A 136 26.13 -6.53 0.33
N VAL A 137 24.88 -6.12 0.58
CA VAL A 137 24.45 -5.64 1.93
C VAL A 137 24.17 -6.81 2.88
N HIS A 138 23.71 -7.94 2.34
CA HIS A 138 23.52 -9.15 3.13
C HIS A 138 24.86 -9.76 3.56
N ILE A 139 25.92 -9.66 2.74
CA ILE A 139 27.27 -10.07 3.14
C ILE A 139 27.77 -9.19 4.30
N PHE A 140 27.58 -7.86 4.24
CA PHE A 140 28.00 -6.96 5.31
C PHE A 140 27.20 -7.14 6.61
N SER A 141 25.87 -7.30 6.53
CA SER A 141 25.01 -7.59 7.70
C SER A 141 25.21 -9.00 8.27
N SER A 142 25.51 -9.99 7.42
CA SER A 142 25.79 -11.37 7.86
C SER A 142 27.17 -11.46 8.53
N PHE A 143 28.18 -10.70 8.05
CA PHE A 143 29.49 -10.61 8.70
C PHE A 143 29.39 -9.96 10.10
N LEU A 144 28.59 -8.90 10.24
CA LEU A 144 28.37 -8.23 11.53
C LEU A 144 27.53 -9.07 12.51
N LYS A 145 26.57 -9.86 11.99
CA LYS A 145 25.82 -10.86 12.78
C LYS A 145 26.68 -12.04 13.21
N LEU A 146 27.58 -12.54 12.37
CA LEU A 146 28.50 -13.64 12.72
C LEU A 146 29.47 -13.25 13.85
N PHE A 147 29.88 -11.97 13.88
CA PHE A 147 30.72 -11.43 14.95
C PHE A 147 29.98 -11.25 16.28
N PHE A 148 28.68 -10.92 16.26
CA PHE A 148 27.86 -10.76 17.48
C PHE A 148 27.24 -12.07 17.99
N LEU A 149 27.03 -13.08 17.12
CA LEU A 149 26.39 -14.36 17.49
C LEU A 149 27.33 -15.37 18.15
N ASN A 150 28.64 -15.14 18.14
CA ASN A 150 29.58 -16.03 18.84
C ASN A 150 29.60 -15.83 20.37
N LEU A 151 28.72 -14.97 20.92
CA LEU A 151 28.64 -14.70 22.36
C LEU A 151 27.30 -15.00 23.04
N THR A 152 26.29 -15.49 22.33
CA THR A 152 24.99 -15.81 22.98
C THR A 152 24.39 -17.11 22.45
N SER A 153 24.80 -18.18 23.13
CA SER A 153 23.97 -19.27 23.66
C SER A 153 22.82 -19.81 22.80
N THR A 154 22.92 -21.11 22.51
CA THR A 154 21.85 -22.06 22.19
C THR A 154 20.47 -21.70 22.77
N ILE A 155 19.55 -21.22 21.93
CA ILE A 155 18.12 -21.10 22.26
C ILE A 155 17.36 -22.21 21.53
N ASN A 156 16.70 -23.08 22.29
CA ASN A 156 15.84 -24.17 21.82
C ASN A 156 14.70 -23.64 20.92
N ILE A 157 14.67 -24.08 19.65
CA ILE A 157 13.80 -23.57 18.57
C ILE A 157 12.51 -24.40 18.43
N THR A 158 11.75 -24.61 19.50
CA THR A 158 10.48 -25.35 19.42
C THR A 158 9.25 -24.54 19.82
N THR A 159 9.41 -23.29 20.29
CA THR A 159 8.30 -22.44 20.77
C THR A 159 8.01 -21.19 19.92
N GLN A 160 8.70 -20.99 18.79
CA GLN A 160 8.54 -19.76 17.97
C GLN A 160 7.46 -19.81 16.89
N TYR A 161 6.97 -20.99 16.51
CA TYR A 161 6.08 -21.14 15.34
C TYR A 161 4.63 -21.47 15.69
N GLY A 162 4.19 -21.17 16.91
CA GLY A 162 2.81 -21.39 17.34
C GLY A 162 2.44 -22.88 17.47
N VAL A 163 1.20 -23.13 17.88
CA VAL A 163 0.65 -24.48 18.04
C VAL A 163 0.02 -24.86 16.71
N GLY A 164 0.53 -25.89 16.01
CA GLY A 164 0.07 -26.23 14.66
C GLY A 164 -1.46 -26.28 14.52
N GLY A 165 -1.97 -25.94 13.32
CA GLY A 165 -3.41 -25.83 13.06
C GLY A 165 -3.72 -24.65 12.14
N PHE A 166 -5.00 -24.29 12.01
CA PHE A 166 -5.40 -23.13 11.20
C PHE A 166 -5.08 -21.79 11.87
N PHE A 167 -5.12 -21.73 13.21
CA PHE A 167 -4.82 -20.54 14.02
C PHE A 167 -3.57 -20.74 14.91
N PRO A 168 -2.36 -20.85 14.35
CA PRO A 168 -1.17 -21.19 15.13
C PRO A 168 -0.77 -20.12 16.16
N PHE A 169 -1.08 -18.86 15.87
CA PHE A 169 -0.84 -17.71 16.76
C PHE A 169 -2.13 -17.21 17.44
N GLY A 170 -3.21 -18.01 17.39
CA GLY A 170 -4.52 -17.64 17.91
C GLY A 170 -5.23 -16.55 17.09
N PHE A 171 -6.36 -16.10 17.64
CA PHE A 171 -7.17 -15.04 17.02
C PHE A 171 -6.44 -13.68 17.04
N GLU A 172 -5.70 -13.39 18.11
CA GLU A 172 -4.88 -12.17 18.25
C GLU A 172 -3.84 -12.06 17.11
N GLY A 173 -3.11 -13.13 16.80
CA GLY A 173 -2.17 -13.14 15.68
C GLY A 173 -2.84 -12.94 14.32
N THR A 174 -4.05 -13.47 14.15
CA THR A 174 -4.86 -13.26 12.94
C THR A 174 -5.32 -11.80 12.79
N LEU A 175 -5.71 -11.16 13.90
CA LEU A 175 -6.13 -9.77 13.93
C LEU A 175 -4.94 -8.81 13.71
N ALA A 176 -3.80 -9.09 14.35
CA ALA A 176 -2.54 -8.37 14.10
C ALA A 176 -2.06 -8.54 12.64
N GLY A 177 -2.21 -9.75 12.10
CA GLY A 177 -2.00 -10.04 10.69
C GLY A 177 -2.93 -9.22 9.79
N ALA A 178 -4.22 -9.07 10.15
CA ALA A 178 -5.18 -8.27 9.40
C ALA A 178 -4.79 -6.77 9.36
N ALA A 179 -4.35 -6.22 10.49
CA ALA A 179 -3.85 -4.85 10.56
C ALA A 179 -2.63 -4.63 9.64
N THR A 180 -1.74 -5.63 9.58
CA THR A 180 -0.58 -5.59 8.66
C THR A 180 -1.02 -5.75 7.21
N CYS A 181 -1.93 -6.68 6.91
CA CYS A 181 -2.51 -6.90 5.58
C CYS A 181 -3.30 -5.70 5.05
N PHE A 182 -3.83 -4.83 5.91
CA PHE A 182 -4.47 -3.58 5.48
C PHE A 182 -3.53 -2.71 4.64
N TYR A 183 -2.23 -2.75 4.97
CA TYR A 183 -1.20 -2.07 4.18
C TYR A 183 -1.16 -2.56 2.72
N ALA A 184 -1.44 -3.84 2.47
CA ALA A 184 -1.48 -4.39 1.12
C ALA A 184 -2.65 -3.86 0.29
N PHE A 185 -3.66 -3.21 0.88
CA PHE A 185 -4.76 -2.59 0.14
C PHE A 185 -4.58 -1.08 -0.05
N VAL A 186 -3.48 -0.50 0.43
CA VAL A 186 -3.15 0.91 0.20
C VAL A 186 -2.78 1.11 -1.28
N GLY A 187 -3.28 2.20 -1.89
CA GLY A 187 -3.04 2.52 -3.30
C GLY A 187 -4.30 2.88 -4.09
N PHE A 188 -5.50 2.52 -3.62
CA PHE A 188 -6.75 2.95 -4.27
C PHE A 188 -6.94 4.48 -4.23
N ASP A 189 -6.33 5.15 -3.24
CA ASP A 189 -6.30 6.59 -3.07
C ASP A 189 -5.56 7.31 -4.21
N CYS A 190 -4.71 6.60 -4.97
CA CYS A 190 -4.06 7.12 -6.17
C CYS A 190 -5.07 7.52 -7.25
N ILE A 191 -6.20 6.81 -7.37
CA ILE A 191 -7.28 7.16 -8.33
C ILE A 191 -7.87 8.53 -7.99
N ALA A 192 -8.06 8.80 -6.70
CA ALA A 192 -8.57 10.09 -6.24
C ALA A 192 -7.55 11.22 -6.47
N THR A 193 -6.26 10.92 -6.53
CA THR A 193 -5.21 11.91 -6.82
C THR A 193 -5.26 12.37 -8.29
N THR A 194 -5.65 11.50 -9.22
CA THR A 194 -5.62 11.77 -10.66
C THR A 194 -6.91 12.34 -11.22
N GLY A 195 -7.80 12.86 -10.38
CA GLY A 195 -9.14 13.27 -10.78
C GLY A 195 -9.19 14.29 -11.94
N GLU A 196 -8.17 15.16 -12.06
CA GLU A 196 -8.08 16.15 -13.14
C GLU A 196 -7.62 15.57 -14.50
N GLU A 197 -6.99 14.40 -14.51
CA GLU A 197 -6.48 13.72 -15.71
C GLU A 197 -7.47 12.72 -16.32
N VAL A 198 -8.58 12.47 -15.63
CA VAL A 198 -9.57 11.46 -16.03
C VAL A 198 -10.64 12.07 -16.94
N LYS A 199 -11.00 11.36 -18.02
CA LYS A 199 -12.00 11.84 -19.00
C LYS A 199 -13.38 12.08 -18.38
N ASN A 200 -13.88 11.12 -17.60
CA ASN A 200 -15.18 11.15 -16.93
C ASN A 200 -15.05 10.85 -15.43
N PRO A 201 -14.55 11.79 -14.61
CA PRO A 201 -14.12 11.49 -13.25
C PRO A 201 -15.27 11.07 -12.33
N GLN A 202 -16.47 11.67 -12.47
CA GLN A 202 -17.63 11.39 -11.61
C GLN A 202 -18.07 9.92 -11.64
N LYS A 203 -17.88 9.23 -12.77
CA LYS A 203 -18.19 7.80 -12.93
C LYS A 203 -16.95 6.92 -12.86
N SER A 204 -15.84 7.38 -13.42
CA SER A 204 -14.64 6.56 -13.58
C SER A 204 -13.88 6.39 -12.27
N ILE A 205 -13.87 7.40 -11.40
CA ILE A 205 -13.20 7.32 -10.09
C ILE A 205 -13.90 6.29 -9.18
N PRO A 206 -15.23 6.37 -8.93
CA PRO A 206 -15.92 5.38 -8.10
C PRO A 206 -15.80 3.95 -8.62
N VAL A 207 -16.02 3.76 -9.93
CA VAL A 207 -15.94 2.44 -10.56
C VAL A 207 -14.51 1.90 -10.48
N GLY A 208 -13.50 2.75 -10.73
CA GLY A 208 -12.10 2.37 -10.64
C GLY A 208 -11.70 1.89 -9.24
N ILE A 209 -12.11 2.61 -8.19
CA ILE A 209 -11.82 2.23 -6.79
C ILE A 209 -12.44 0.88 -6.45
N VAL A 210 -13.74 0.69 -6.71
CA VAL A 210 -14.43 -0.54 -6.34
C VAL A 210 -13.91 -1.75 -7.13
N VAL A 211 -13.72 -1.60 -8.44
CA VAL A 211 -13.22 -2.70 -9.31
C VAL A 211 -11.78 -3.06 -8.93
N SER A 212 -10.92 -2.07 -8.71
CA SER A 212 -9.53 -2.32 -8.32
C SER A 212 -9.42 -3.02 -6.96
N LEU A 213 -10.18 -2.60 -5.95
CA LEU A 213 -10.23 -3.25 -4.64
C LEU A 213 -10.72 -4.70 -4.72
N LEU A 214 -11.73 -4.97 -5.55
CA LEU A 214 -12.25 -6.33 -5.74
C LEU A 214 -11.20 -7.24 -6.41
N ILE A 215 -10.51 -6.75 -7.44
CA ILE A 215 -9.41 -7.49 -8.09
C ILE A 215 -8.28 -7.76 -7.10
N CYS A 216 -7.87 -6.75 -6.33
CA CYS A 216 -6.84 -6.89 -5.32
C CYS A 216 -7.24 -7.92 -4.25
N PHE A 217 -8.48 -7.87 -3.75
CA PHE A 217 -8.98 -8.83 -2.78
C PHE A 217 -8.90 -10.27 -3.29
N LEU A 218 -9.39 -10.53 -4.50
CA LEU A 218 -9.37 -11.86 -5.10
C LEU A 218 -7.94 -12.37 -5.29
N ALA A 219 -7.02 -11.50 -5.72
CA ALA A 219 -5.62 -11.84 -5.89
C ALA A 219 -4.94 -12.15 -4.55
N TYR A 220 -5.09 -11.30 -3.53
CA TYR A 220 -4.50 -11.54 -2.20
C TYR A 220 -5.05 -12.79 -1.54
N PHE A 221 -6.37 -12.94 -1.55
CA PHE A 221 -7.05 -14.10 -0.98
C PHE A 221 -6.60 -15.39 -1.68
N GLY A 222 -6.63 -15.39 -3.02
CA GLY A 222 -6.25 -16.55 -3.84
C GLY A 222 -4.79 -16.95 -3.68
N VAL A 223 -3.87 -15.97 -3.73
CA VAL A 223 -2.43 -16.26 -3.57
C VAL A 223 -2.11 -16.72 -2.15
N SER A 224 -2.73 -16.12 -1.13
CA SER A 224 -2.51 -16.54 0.26
C SER A 224 -3.05 -17.93 0.55
N ALA A 225 -4.22 -18.28 0.02
CA ALA A 225 -4.79 -19.62 0.11
C ALA A 225 -3.90 -20.65 -0.61
N ALA A 226 -3.48 -20.35 -1.84
CA ALA A 226 -2.58 -21.23 -2.58
C ALA A 226 -1.24 -21.43 -1.85
N LEU A 227 -0.62 -20.34 -1.38
CA LEU A 227 0.69 -20.37 -0.71
C LEU A 227 0.66 -21.20 0.58
N THR A 228 -0.38 -21.05 1.39
CA THR A 228 -0.54 -21.81 2.66
C THR A 228 -0.88 -23.28 2.45
N LEU A 229 -1.49 -23.64 1.30
CA LEU A 229 -1.72 -25.03 0.90
C LEU A 229 -0.47 -25.67 0.29
N MET A 230 0.33 -24.91 -0.44
CA MET A 230 1.53 -25.38 -1.13
C MET A 230 2.68 -25.74 -0.17
N MET A 231 2.80 -25.01 0.93
CA MET A 231 3.95 -25.12 1.83
C MET A 231 3.58 -24.77 3.27
N PRO A 232 4.10 -25.49 4.28
CA PRO A 232 3.85 -25.14 5.67
C PRO A 232 4.40 -23.76 6.06
N TYR A 233 3.60 -22.98 6.79
CA TYR A 233 3.88 -21.59 7.15
C TYR A 233 5.22 -21.36 7.86
N TYR A 234 5.68 -22.30 8.69
CA TYR A 234 6.94 -22.18 9.43
C TYR A 234 8.20 -22.27 8.54
N ARG A 235 8.08 -22.77 7.30
CA ARG A 235 9.18 -22.82 6.34
C ARG A 235 9.13 -21.74 5.27
N LEU A 236 8.08 -20.91 5.24
CA LEU A 236 8.01 -19.82 4.28
C LEU A 236 9.19 -18.87 4.49
N SER A 237 9.83 -18.46 3.40
CA SER A 237 10.84 -17.41 3.48
C SER A 237 10.17 -16.04 3.53
N VAL A 238 10.69 -15.14 4.35
CA VAL A 238 10.22 -13.75 4.45
C VAL A 238 10.47 -12.98 3.16
N GLN A 239 11.61 -13.23 2.51
CA GLN A 239 12.08 -12.43 1.39
C GLN A 239 11.47 -12.85 0.05
N SER A 240 11.24 -14.14 -0.17
CA SER A 240 10.81 -14.67 -1.48
C SER A 240 9.87 -15.88 -1.36
N PRO A 241 8.72 -15.72 -0.68
CA PRO A 241 7.84 -16.84 -0.34
C PRO A 241 7.35 -17.62 -1.56
N LEU A 242 6.97 -16.92 -2.64
CA LEU A 242 6.40 -17.54 -3.84
C LEU A 242 7.43 -18.37 -4.64
N PRO A 243 8.61 -17.85 -5.05
CA PRO A 243 9.62 -18.67 -5.72
C PRO A 243 10.09 -19.87 -4.90
N VAL A 244 10.20 -19.72 -3.57
CA VAL A 244 10.59 -20.81 -2.66
C VAL A 244 9.50 -21.88 -2.58
N ALA A 245 8.22 -21.50 -2.55
CA ALA A 245 7.11 -22.45 -2.56
C ALA A 245 7.08 -23.30 -3.84
N PHE A 246 7.30 -22.70 -5.02
CA PHE A 246 7.40 -23.46 -6.27
C PHE A 246 8.65 -24.35 -6.35
N ALA A 247 9.75 -23.92 -5.75
CA ALA A 247 10.94 -24.76 -5.60
C ALA A 247 10.67 -25.98 -4.71
N TYR A 248 9.90 -25.80 -3.63
CA TYR A 248 9.53 -26.88 -2.71
C TYR A 248 8.69 -27.97 -3.38
N ILE A 249 7.81 -27.61 -4.31
CA ILE A 249 6.99 -28.55 -5.10
C ILE A 249 7.79 -29.25 -6.22
N GLY A 250 9.03 -28.78 -6.49
CA GLY A 250 9.87 -29.32 -7.57
C GLY A 250 9.58 -28.73 -8.95
N TRP A 251 8.83 -27.63 -9.04
CA TRP A 251 8.44 -27.00 -10.30
C TRP A 251 9.39 -25.86 -10.69
N ALA A 252 10.56 -26.24 -11.23
CA ALA A 252 11.65 -25.31 -11.53
C ALA A 252 11.29 -24.21 -12.54
N ALA A 253 10.52 -24.52 -13.59
CA ALA A 253 10.11 -23.52 -14.58
C ALA A 253 9.21 -22.44 -13.97
N ALA A 254 8.23 -22.84 -13.14
CA ALA A 254 7.31 -21.92 -12.48
C ALA A 254 8.04 -20.96 -11.52
N LYS A 255 9.08 -21.44 -10.82
CA LYS A 255 9.94 -20.60 -9.96
C LYS A 255 10.52 -19.40 -10.73
N TYR A 256 11.10 -19.63 -11.91
CA TYR A 256 11.72 -18.55 -12.70
C TYR A 256 10.68 -17.59 -13.25
N VAL A 257 9.55 -18.09 -13.76
CA VAL A 257 8.44 -17.26 -14.26
C VAL A 257 7.92 -16.34 -13.15
N VAL A 258 7.69 -16.88 -11.96
CA VAL A 258 7.19 -16.13 -10.80
C VAL A 258 8.22 -15.14 -10.26
N ALA A 259 9.52 -15.47 -10.31
CA ALA A 259 10.58 -14.55 -9.92
C ALA A 259 10.73 -13.37 -10.91
N VAL A 260 10.62 -13.61 -12.22
CA VAL A 260 10.60 -12.53 -13.21
C VAL A 260 9.34 -11.68 -13.06
N GLY A 261 8.19 -12.33 -12.83
CA GLY A 261 6.91 -11.67 -12.56
C GLY A 261 6.95 -10.79 -11.32
N SER A 262 7.57 -11.25 -10.22
CA SER A 262 7.71 -10.46 -8.99
C SER A 262 8.59 -9.24 -9.19
N LEU A 263 9.71 -9.36 -9.91
CA LEU A 263 10.58 -8.23 -10.25
C LEU A 263 9.82 -7.18 -11.07
N CYS A 264 9.11 -7.60 -12.12
CA CYS A 264 8.32 -6.69 -12.96
C CYS A 264 7.18 -6.01 -12.18
N ALA A 265 6.46 -6.77 -11.36
CA ALA A 265 5.37 -6.25 -10.53
C ALA A 265 5.88 -5.25 -9.48
N LEU A 266 7.04 -5.50 -8.88
CA LEU A 266 7.63 -4.59 -7.90
C LEU A 266 8.17 -3.32 -8.53
N SER A 267 8.80 -3.41 -9.71
CA SER A 267 9.17 -2.22 -10.48
C SER A 267 7.92 -1.38 -10.84
N THR A 268 6.84 -2.03 -11.26
CA THR A 268 5.56 -1.35 -11.55
C THR A 268 4.97 -0.71 -10.29
N SER A 269 5.07 -1.39 -9.15
CA SER A 269 4.57 -0.87 -7.87
C SER A 269 5.34 0.34 -7.38
N LEU A 270 6.66 0.36 -7.59
CA LEU A 270 7.50 1.52 -7.33
C LEU A 270 7.07 2.73 -8.19
N LEU A 271 6.90 2.53 -9.50
CA LEU A 271 6.47 3.60 -10.40
C LEU A 271 5.06 4.10 -10.06
N GLY A 272 4.14 3.19 -9.74
CA GLY A 272 2.77 3.52 -9.37
C GLY A 272 2.65 4.32 -8.07
N SER A 273 3.54 4.08 -7.10
CA SER A 273 3.62 4.87 -5.86
C SER A 273 4.34 6.22 -6.04
N MET A 274 5.27 6.31 -7.00
CA MET A 274 5.92 7.59 -7.37
C MET A 274 5.00 8.52 -8.17
N PHE A 275 4.03 7.98 -8.91
CA PHE A 275 3.10 8.76 -9.74
C PHE A 275 2.24 9.80 -8.97
N PRO A 276 1.56 9.47 -7.86
CA PRO A 276 0.72 10.42 -7.10
C PRO A 276 1.54 11.43 -6.27
N MET A 277 2.81 11.11 -5.97
CA MET A 277 3.68 11.93 -5.12
C MET A 277 3.85 13.39 -5.61
N PRO A 278 4.21 13.69 -6.87
CA PRO A 278 4.31 15.05 -7.36
C PRO A 278 2.96 15.78 -7.42
N HIS A 279 1.86 15.05 -7.66
CA HIS A 279 0.52 15.63 -7.72
C HIS A 279 0.08 16.22 -6.38
N VAL A 280 0.34 15.49 -5.29
CA VAL A 280 0.01 15.95 -3.93
C VAL A 280 0.89 17.13 -3.54
N LEU A 281 2.19 17.06 -3.83
CA LEU A 281 3.13 18.17 -3.57
C LEU A 281 2.73 19.45 -4.34
N PHE A 282 2.37 19.31 -5.61
CA PHE A 282 1.92 20.42 -6.44
C PHE A 282 0.61 21.03 -5.90
N ALA A 283 -0.34 20.19 -5.48
CA ALA A 283 -1.58 20.65 -4.86
C ALA A 283 -1.32 21.43 -3.55
N MET A 284 -0.42 20.94 -2.69
CA MET A 284 -0.03 21.62 -1.45
C MET A 284 0.70 22.95 -1.71
N ALA A 285 1.56 23.00 -2.74
CA ALA A 285 2.26 24.23 -3.13
C ALA A 285 1.32 25.28 -3.73
N ARG A 286 0.34 24.86 -4.55
CA ARG A 286 -0.71 25.74 -5.09
C ARG A 286 -1.54 26.38 -3.97
N ASP A 287 -1.86 25.60 -2.94
CA ASP A 287 -2.66 26.03 -1.80
C ASP A 287 -1.86 26.86 -0.77
N GLY A 288 -0.57 27.12 -1.02
CA GLY A 288 0.29 27.97 -0.20
C GLY A 288 0.79 27.34 1.10
N LEU A 289 0.59 26.02 1.27
CA LEU A 289 1.06 25.26 2.43
C LEU A 289 2.52 24.81 2.30
N MET A 290 3.08 24.89 1.10
CA MET A 290 4.46 24.60 0.77
C MET A 290 5.02 25.74 -0.11
N PHE A 291 6.34 25.86 -0.18
CA PHE A 291 6.99 26.83 -1.06
C PHE A 291 6.51 26.63 -2.51
N LYS A 292 6.09 27.72 -3.17
CA LYS A 292 5.77 27.67 -4.59
C LYS A 292 7.05 27.30 -5.35
N SER A 293 6.95 26.32 -6.24
CA SER A 293 7.98 26.11 -7.25
C SER A 293 8.13 27.41 -8.04
N LEU A 294 9.37 27.87 -8.18
CA LEU A 294 9.74 28.86 -9.20
C LEU A 294 9.36 28.37 -10.59
#